data_AF-A0A2V5V042-F1
#
_entry.id   AF-A0A2V5V042-F1
#
_cell.length_a   1.000
_cell.length_b   1.000
_cell.length_c   1.000
_cell.angle_alpha   90.00
_cell.angle_beta   90.00
_cell.angle_gamma   90.00
#
_symmetry.space_group_name_H-M   'P 1'
#
loop_
_entity.id
_entity.type
_entity.pdbx_description
1 polymer ?
#
loop_
_entity_poly.entity_id
_entity_poly.type
_entity_poly.pdbx_seq_one_letter_code
_entity_poly.pdbx_strand_id
1 'polypeptide(L)'
;NIAGAGINVAQRVMDCGDAGHILLSGHIAEDLTHYRQWQPYLHDLGECEVKHGLRLHLVNLYKDNLGNPHLPDKLKRRSTPRWPKYVVTAVLLLSAVALAISFSVFYRRGSSAVARSPSGKAADVGLPLAEKSIAVLPFESRSEDKANAYFAEGIQDEILMRLSKIADLKVTSRTSTQHYKSAPENLPEIATQLGVAHIVEGSVQKSGDAVRVNVRLIKATN
;
A
#
# COMPACT_ATOMS: atom_id res chain seq x y z
N ASN A 1 -3.07 18.16 -14.01
CA ASN A 1 -1.70 17.60 -13.88
C ASN A 1 -1.70 16.16 -14.44
N ILE A 2 -1.82 16.00 -15.77
CA ILE A 2 -2.12 14.71 -16.44
C ILE A 2 -0.85 13.91 -16.77
N ALA A 3 0.32 14.56 -16.78
CA ALA A 3 1.56 13.96 -17.26
C ALA A 3 2.12 12.84 -16.36
N GLY A 4 1.98 12.90 -15.03
CA GLY A 4 2.59 11.90 -14.14
C GLY A 4 1.77 10.62 -13.95
N ALA A 5 0.45 10.75 -13.80
CA ALA A 5 -0.45 9.61 -13.61
C ALA A 5 -0.71 8.86 -14.93
N GLY A 6 -0.91 9.60 -16.03
CA GLY A 6 -1.19 9.02 -17.35
C GLY A 6 -0.04 8.18 -17.90
N ILE A 7 1.21 8.63 -17.74
CA ILE A 7 2.39 7.89 -18.22
C ILE A 7 2.55 6.56 -17.46
N ASN A 8 2.32 6.55 -16.15
CA ASN A 8 2.39 5.33 -15.34
C ASN A 8 1.30 4.32 -15.74
N VAL A 9 0.08 4.79 -16.04
CA VAL A 9 -1.01 3.93 -16.52
C VAL A 9 -0.67 3.38 -17.92
N ALA A 10 -0.19 4.23 -18.83
CA ALA A 10 0.19 3.82 -20.17
C ALA A 10 1.28 2.73 -20.16
N GLN A 11 2.33 2.89 -19.33
CA GLN A 11 3.39 1.88 -19.19
C GLN A 11 2.84 0.53 -18.71
N ARG A 12 1.88 0.55 -17.77
CA ARG A 12 1.28 -0.67 -17.23
C ARG A 12 0.34 -1.35 -18.22
N VAL A 13 -0.40 -0.57 -19.00
CA VAL A 13 -1.21 -1.10 -20.11
C VAL A 13 -0.31 -1.75 -21.17
N MET A 14 0.84 -1.12 -21.50
CA MET A 14 1.84 -1.70 -22.41
C MET A 14 2.43 -3.01 -21.89
N ASP A 15 2.67 -3.14 -20.58
CA ASP A 15 3.18 -4.39 -19.97
C ASP A 15 2.23 -5.58 -20.19
N CYS A 16 0.92 -5.33 -20.30
CA CYS A 16 -0.10 -6.34 -20.54
C CYS A 16 -0.29 -6.70 -22.02
N GLY A 17 0.19 -5.86 -22.93
CA GLY A 17 0.04 -6.02 -24.37
C GLY A 17 1.16 -6.83 -25.02
N ASP A 18 0.80 -7.54 -26.08
CA ASP A 18 1.73 -8.12 -27.04
C ASP A 18 1.77 -7.27 -28.32
N ALA A 19 2.66 -7.61 -29.26
CA ALA A 19 2.76 -6.88 -30.51
C ALA A 19 1.42 -6.89 -31.29
N GLY A 20 1.05 -5.73 -31.82
CA GLY A 20 -0.17 -5.55 -32.62
C GLY A 20 -1.46 -5.33 -31.82
N HIS A 21 -1.46 -5.44 -30.49
CA HIS A 21 -2.61 -5.06 -29.68
C HIS A 21 -2.65 -3.55 -29.44
N ILE A 22 -3.85 -2.98 -29.45
CA ILE A 22 -4.09 -1.60 -29.02
C ILE A 22 -4.92 -1.70 -27.75
N LEU A 23 -4.25 -1.59 -26.60
CA LEU A 23 -4.89 -1.71 -25.30
C LEU A 23 -5.14 -0.33 -24.70
N LEU A 24 -6.27 -0.20 -24.04
CA LEU A 24 -6.72 1.00 -23.35
C LEU A 24 -6.98 0.68 -21.88
N SER A 25 -6.76 1.65 -21.01
CA SER A 25 -7.27 1.58 -19.64
C SER A 25 -8.78 1.79 -19.63
N GLY A 26 -9.46 1.20 -18.63
CA GLY A 26 -10.91 1.35 -18.46
C GLY A 26 -11.39 2.80 -18.51
N HIS A 27 -10.67 3.71 -17.84
CA HIS A 27 -11.03 5.13 -17.84
C HIS A 27 -11.01 5.77 -19.24
N ILE A 28 -10.02 5.46 -20.08
CA ILE A 28 -9.95 5.96 -21.45
C ILE A 28 -11.01 5.29 -22.34
N ALA A 29 -11.29 4.01 -22.10
CA ALA A 29 -12.34 3.31 -22.81
C ALA A 29 -13.72 3.91 -22.50
N GLU A 30 -14.00 4.24 -21.23
CA GLU A 30 -15.22 4.94 -20.80
C GLU A 30 -15.39 6.28 -21.51
N ASP A 31 -14.33 7.09 -21.59
CA ASP A 31 -14.36 8.35 -22.33
C ASP A 31 -14.68 8.12 -23.82
N LEU A 32 -14.09 7.08 -24.43
CA LEU A 32 -14.33 6.73 -25.83
C LEU A 32 -15.73 6.16 -26.08
N THR A 33 -16.40 5.57 -25.09
CA THR A 33 -17.77 5.06 -25.25
C THR A 33 -18.78 6.17 -25.55
N HIS A 34 -18.52 7.41 -25.13
CA HIS A 34 -19.37 8.57 -25.41
C HIS A 34 -19.42 8.92 -26.91
N TYR A 35 -18.45 8.44 -27.69
CA TYR A 35 -18.39 8.65 -29.12
C TYR A 35 -18.92 7.41 -29.86
N ARG A 36 -20.10 7.53 -30.47
CA ARG A 36 -20.77 6.43 -31.21
C ARG A 36 -19.89 5.74 -32.26
N GLN A 37 -18.92 6.46 -32.83
CA GLN A 37 -17.99 5.90 -33.81
C GLN A 37 -16.98 4.91 -33.24
N TRP A 38 -16.69 4.98 -31.93
CA TRP A 38 -15.68 4.14 -31.26
C TRP A 38 -16.29 2.97 -30.50
N GLN A 39 -17.52 3.12 -30.00
CA GLN A 39 -18.22 2.14 -29.20
C GLN A 39 -18.22 0.69 -29.76
N PRO A 40 -18.41 0.45 -31.08
CA PRO A 40 -18.44 -0.92 -31.62
C PRO A 40 -17.08 -1.65 -31.61
N TYR A 41 -15.99 -0.90 -31.42
CA TYR A 41 -14.61 -1.37 -31.55
C TYR A 41 -13.91 -1.56 -30.20
N LEU A 42 -14.60 -1.24 -29.10
CA LEU A 42 -14.11 -1.39 -27.74
C LEU A 42 -14.54 -2.74 -27.19
N HIS A 43 -13.57 -3.64 -26.99
CA HIS A 43 -13.80 -5.00 -26.54
C HIS A 43 -13.21 -5.19 -25.15
N ASP A 44 -14.08 -5.41 -24.17
CA ASP A 44 -13.68 -5.55 -22.77
C ASP A 44 -12.84 -6.82 -22.55
N LEU A 45 -11.69 -6.67 -21.86
CA LEU A 45 -10.83 -7.77 -21.44
C LEU A 45 -10.90 -8.04 -19.93
N GLY A 46 -11.57 -7.17 -19.17
CA GLY A 46 -11.74 -7.27 -17.72
C GLY A 46 -10.55 -6.74 -16.90
N GLU A 47 -10.55 -7.09 -15.62
CA GLU A 47 -9.53 -6.67 -14.66
C GLU A 47 -8.27 -7.53 -14.77
N CYS A 48 -7.13 -6.90 -15.08
CA CYS A 48 -5.83 -7.55 -15.06
C CYS A 48 -5.02 -7.11 -13.84
N GLU A 49 -4.37 -8.04 -13.16
CA GLU A 49 -3.42 -7.70 -12.12
C GLU A 49 -2.06 -7.38 -12.77
N VAL A 50 -1.60 -6.14 -12.66
CA VAL A 50 -0.29 -5.73 -13.18
C VAL A 50 0.82 -6.01 -12.18
N LYS A 51 2.08 -5.80 -12.59
CA LYS A 51 3.21 -5.94 -11.66
C LYS A 51 2.98 -5.01 -10.45
N HIS A 52 3.22 -5.51 -9.24
CA HIS A 52 2.97 -4.85 -7.93
C HIS A 52 1.51 -4.88 -7.42
N GLY A 53 0.66 -5.79 -7.91
CA GLY A 53 -0.62 -6.13 -7.27
C GLY A 53 -1.78 -5.15 -7.52
N LEU A 54 -1.56 -4.10 -8.32
CA LEU A 54 -2.64 -3.21 -8.73
C LEU A 54 -3.51 -3.88 -9.80
N ARG A 55 -4.83 -3.80 -9.66
CA ARG A 55 -5.78 -4.25 -10.68
C ARG A 55 -6.08 -3.10 -11.65
N LEU A 56 -5.99 -3.37 -12.94
CA LEU A 56 -6.27 -2.44 -14.01
C LEU A 56 -7.29 -3.06 -14.96
N HIS A 57 -8.41 -2.36 -15.14
CA HIS A 57 -9.37 -2.66 -16.19
C HIS A 57 -8.75 -2.39 -17.57
N LEU A 58 -8.78 -3.41 -18.43
CA LEU A 58 -8.25 -3.34 -19.79
C LEU A 58 -9.35 -3.52 -20.83
N VAL A 59 -9.25 -2.73 -21.88
CA VAL A 59 -10.10 -2.83 -23.06
C VAL A 59 -9.22 -2.93 -24.29
N ASN A 60 -9.53 -3.88 -25.18
CA ASN A 60 -8.88 -4.03 -26.47
C ASN A 60 -9.63 -3.21 -27.52
N LEU A 61 -8.92 -2.33 -28.22
CA LEU A 61 -9.46 -1.56 -29.33
C LEU A 61 -9.01 -2.20 -30.64
N TYR A 62 -9.95 -2.68 -31.45
CA TYR A 62 -9.62 -3.16 -32.79
C TYR A 62 -10.77 -2.95 -33.79
N LYS A 63 -10.39 -2.88 -35.07
CA LYS A 63 -11.25 -2.77 -36.25
C LYS A 63 -10.68 -3.67 -37.35
N ASP A 64 -11.45 -3.95 -38.40
CA ASP A 64 -11.11 -4.88 -39.50
C ASP A 64 -9.65 -4.81 -39.99
N ASN A 65 -9.05 -3.61 -40.06
CA ASN A 65 -7.67 -3.39 -40.50
C ASN A 65 -6.74 -2.75 -39.45
N LEU A 66 -7.15 -2.70 -38.17
CA LEU A 66 -6.41 -2.01 -37.11
C LEU A 66 -6.52 -2.75 -35.78
N GLY A 67 -5.39 -3.11 -35.18
CA GLY A 67 -5.34 -3.80 -33.89
C GLY A 67 -5.53 -5.32 -34.02
N ASN A 68 -5.10 -6.05 -33.00
CA ASN A 68 -5.15 -7.50 -32.96
C ASN A 68 -6.37 -7.98 -32.14
N PRO A 69 -7.32 -8.71 -32.75
CA PRO A 69 -8.54 -9.17 -32.08
C PRO A 69 -8.31 -10.33 -31.10
N HIS A 70 -7.15 -10.99 -31.16
CA HIS A 70 -6.85 -12.10 -30.25
C HIS A 70 -6.61 -11.60 -28.82
N LEU A 71 -6.75 -12.50 -27.84
CA LEU A 71 -6.38 -12.19 -26.45
C LEU A 71 -4.84 -12.26 -26.30
N PRO A 72 -4.19 -11.22 -25.71
CA PRO A 72 -2.76 -11.23 -25.43
C PRO A 72 -2.32 -12.49 -24.65
N ASP A 73 -1.23 -13.10 -25.06
CA ASP A 73 -0.69 -14.33 -24.44
C ASP A 73 -0.15 -14.05 -23.03
N LYS A 74 0.30 -12.83 -22.77
CA LYS A 74 0.68 -12.36 -21.42
C LYS A 74 -0.46 -12.40 -20.42
N LEU A 75 -1.71 -12.21 -20.87
CA LEU A 75 -2.89 -12.34 -20.02
C LEU A 75 -3.26 -13.81 -19.78
N LYS A 76 -3.10 -14.68 -20.79
CA LYS A 76 -3.34 -16.13 -20.66
C LYS A 76 -2.37 -16.80 -19.68
N ARG A 77 -1.09 -16.42 -19.73
CA ARG A 77 -0.02 -17.03 -18.92
C ARG A 77 -0.11 -16.68 -17.42
N ARG A 78 -0.96 -15.73 -17.03
CA ARG A 78 -1.08 -15.22 -15.66
C ARG A 78 -2.25 -15.81 -14.86
N SER A 79 -3.04 -16.72 -15.45
CA SER A 79 -4.15 -17.39 -14.77
C SER A 79 -3.69 -18.66 -14.04
N THR A 80 -3.78 -18.59 -12.70
CA THR A 80 -3.63 -19.64 -11.67
C THR A 80 -2.20 -20.04 -11.25
N PRO A 81 -1.73 -19.64 -10.05
CA PRO A 81 -0.89 -20.52 -9.28
C PRO A 81 -1.80 -21.63 -8.74
N ARG A 82 -1.94 -22.75 -9.47
CA ARG A 82 -2.53 -23.98 -8.92
C ARG A 82 -1.57 -24.53 -7.88
N TRP A 83 -1.70 -24.08 -6.64
CA TRP A 83 -0.98 -24.69 -5.53
C TRP A 83 -1.48 -26.15 -5.44
N PRO A 84 -0.58 -27.15 -5.43
CA PRO A 84 -0.98 -28.54 -5.30
C PRO A 84 -1.87 -28.71 -4.07
N LYS A 85 -2.95 -29.49 -4.16
CA LYS A 85 -3.91 -29.71 -3.05
C LYS A 85 -3.21 -30.11 -1.74
N TYR A 86 -2.05 -30.75 -1.85
CA TYR A 86 -1.18 -31.15 -0.75
C TYR A 86 -0.62 -29.97 0.08
N VAL A 87 -0.39 -28.81 -0.54
CA VAL A 87 0.09 -27.60 0.14
C VAL A 87 -1.03 -26.97 0.97
N VAL A 88 -2.26 -26.97 0.47
CA VAL A 88 -3.44 -26.51 1.23
C VAL A 88 -3.71 -27.43 2.41
N THR A 89 -3.60 -28.75 2.23
CA THR A 89 -3.74 -29.71 3.34
C THR A 89 -2.62 -29.59 4.37
N ALA A 90 -1.39 -29.31 3.95
CA ALA A 90 -0.26 -29.12 4.88
C ALA A 90 -0.41 -27.85 5.74
N VAL A 91 -0.88 -26.75 5.15
CA VAL A 91 -1.16 -25.50 5.88
C VAL A 91 -2.30 -25.67 6.87
N LEU A 92 -3.37 -26.39 6.50
CA LEU A 92 -4.47 -26.68 7.41
C LEU A 92 -4.02 -27.54 8.61
N LEU A 93 -3.22 -28.59 8.37
CA LEU A 93 -2.68 -29.42 9.45
C LEU A 93 -1.74 -28.63 10.38
N LEU A 94 -0.88 -27.78 9.84
CA LEU A 94 -0.01 -26.91 10.64
C LEU A 94 -0.81 -25.90 11.48
N SER A 95 -1.88 -25.34 10.93
CA SER A 95 -2.74 -24.40 11.66
C SER A 95 -3.50 -25.08 12.81
N ALA A 96 -3.96 -26.32 12.64
CA ALA A 96 -4.62 -27.10 13.68
C ALA A 96 -3.66 -27.44 14.84
N VAL A 97 -2.41 -27.80 14.53
CA VAL A 97 -1.37 -28.05 15.54
C VAL A 97 -1.03 -26.77 16.31
N ALA A 98 -0.91 -25.62 15.62
CA ALA A 98 -0.65 -24.34 16.26
C ALA A 98 -1.79 -23.92 17.22
N LEU A 99 -3.05 -24.11 16.82
CA LEU A 99 -4.21 -23.82 17.67
C LEU A 99 -4.27 -24.74 18.91
N ALA A 100 -3.92 -26.02 18.76
CA ALA A 100 -3.86 -26.96 19.89
C ALA A 100 -2.76 -26.57 20.91
N ILE A 101 -1.60 -26.11 20.43
CA ILE A 101 -0.51 -25.62 21.29
C ILE A 101 -0.92 -24.33 22.01
N SER A 102 -1.51 -23.37 21.29
CA SER A 102 -2.01 -22.12 21.90
C SER A 102 -3.10 -22.36 22.95
N PHE A 103 -4.02 -23.29 22.70
CA PHE A 103 -5.04 -23.69 23.67
C PHE A 103 -4.42 -24.33 24.92
N SER A 104 -3.41 -25.20 24.75
CA SER A 104 -2.71 -25.83 25.88
C SER A 104 -1.96 -24.83 26.76
N VAL A 105 -1.29 -23.83 26.16
CA VAL A 105 -0.60 -22.76 26.90
C VAL A 105 -1.59 -21.86 27.63
N PHE A 106 -2.74 -21.56 27.01
CA PHE A 106 -3.79 -20.72 27.61
C PHE A 106 -4.44 -21.42 28.81
N TYR A 107 -4.74 -22.72 28.71
CA TYR A 107 -5.33 -23.49 29.81
C TYR A 107 -4.34 -23.79 30.96
N ARG A 108 -3.03 -23.90 30.67
CA ARG A 108 -2.00 -24.04 31.72
C ARG A 108 -1.70 -22.73 32.48
N ARG A 109 -2.20 -21.58 32.01
CA ARG A 109 -1.96 -20.26 32.64
C ARG A 109 -3.09 -19.82 33.59
N GLY A 110 -4.11 -20.65 33.77
CA GLY A 110 -5.17 -20.45 34.77
C GLY A 110 -4.85 -21.17 36.07
N SER A 111 -4.02 -20.56 36.93
CA SER A 111 -4.01 -20.62 38.41
C SER A 111 -2.59 -20.38 38.94
N SER A 112 -2.29 -19.13 39.30
CA SER A 112 -1.53 -18.81 40.52
C SER A 112 -1.61 -17.31 40.77
N ALA A 113 -2.25 -16.99 41.90
CA ALA A 113 -2.35 -15.67 42.47
C ALA A 113 -1.00 -15.18 43.02
N VAL A 114 -0.77 -13.87 42.88
CA VAL A 114 -0.02 -12.96 43.77
C VAL A 114 1.37 -13.42 44.27
N ALA A 115 2.40 -12.75 43.74
CA ALA A 115 3.53 -12.31 44.56
C ALA A 115 3.98 -10.92 44.07
N ARG A 116 4.02 -9.96 45.00
CA ARG A 116 4.51 -8.59 44.80
C ARG A 116 6.00 -8.53 45.19
N SER A 117 6.71 -7.62 44.51
CA SER A 117 7.98 -6.96 44.89
C SER A 117 9.30 -7.70 44.63
N PRO A 118 10.42 -6.97 44.50
CA PRO A 118 10.66 -5.80 43.62
C PRO A 118 12.04 -5.91 42.93
N SER A 119 12.38 -4.92 42.09
CA SER A 119 13.75 -4.63 41.64
C SER A 119 14.46 -5.71 40.82
N GLY A 120 14.34 -5.59 39.50
CA GLY A 120 15.30 -6.14 38.55
C GLY A 120 15.54 -5.06 37.50
N LYS A 121 16.74 -4.46 37.54
CA LYS A 121 17.26 -3.49 36.57
C LYS A 121 16.67 -3.70 35.19
N ALA A 122 16.11 -2.63 34.62
CA ALA A 122 15.83 -2.51 33.20
C ALA A 122 17.12 -2.84 32.45
N ALA A 123 17.25 -4.09 32.03
CA ALA A 123 18.11 -4.45 30.93
C ALA A 123 17.47 -3.80 29.73
N ASP A 124 18.00 -2.63 29.41
CA ASP A 124 18.21 -2.13 28.06
C ASP A 124 18.50 -3.31 27.12
N VAL A 125 17.44 -3.95 26.62
CA VAL A 125 17.49 -4.68 25.37
C VAL A 125 17.06 -3.65 24.34
N GLY A 126 17.97 -2.73 24.05
CA GLY A 126 17.97 -1.96 22.82
C GLY A 126 17.98 -2.94 21.67
N LEU A 127 16.79 -3.40 21.27
CA LEU A 127 16.59 -3.96 19.94
C LEU A 127 17.11 -2.89 18.98
N PRO A 128 18.16 -3.16 18.18
CA PRO A 128 18.70 -2.15 17.30
C PRO A 128 17.55 -1.75 16.36
N LEU A 129 17.09 -0.51 16.51
CA LEU A 129 16.16 0.09 15.56
C LEU A 129 16.83 -0.04 14.20
N ALA A 130 16.10 -0.58 13.22
CA ALA A 130 16.65 -0.74 11.88
C ALA A 130 17.13 0.64 11.39
N GLU A 131 18.44 0.85 11.23
CA GLU A 131 19.00 2.19 11.01
C GLU A 131 18.37 2.91 9.81
N LYS A 132 18.02 2.15 8.77
CA LYS A 132 17.26 2.61 7.60
C LYS A 132 15.79 2.28 7.75
N SER A 133 15.11 2.95 8.67
CA SER A 133 13.67 2.82 8.85
C SER A 133 12.99 4.14 9.14
N ILE A 134 11.74 4.25 8.68
CA ILE A 134 10.96 5.48 8.70
C ILE A 134 9.48 5.20 9.00
N ALA A 135 8.88 6.05 9.83
CA ALA A 135 7.44 6.14 10.00
C ALA A 135 6.94 7.50 9.52
N VAL A 136 5.73 7.55 8.98
CA VAL A 136 5.06 8.80 8.59
C VAL A 136 3.85 8.96 9.49
N LEU A 137 3.88 9.98 10.35
CA LEU A 137 2.75 10.33 11.21
C LEU A 137 1.62 10.99 10.40
N PRO A 138 0.39 10.99 10.92
CA PRO A 138 -0.72 11.70 10.29
C PRO A 138 -0.37 13.17 10.05
N PHE A 139 -0.58 13.68 8.83
CA PHE A 139 -0.33 15.09 8.54
C PHE A 139 -1.42 15.97 9.15
N GLU A 140 -1.03 17.10 9.73
CA GLU A 140 -1.98 18.10 10.25
C GLU A 140 -2.62 18.87 9.09
N SER A 141 -3.95 18.95 9.02
CA SER A 141 -4.63 19.88 8.11
C SER A 141 -4.72 21.27 8.74
N ARG A 142 -4.10 22.27 8.10
CA ARG A 142 -4.16 23.69 8.46
C ARG A 142 -5.04 24.51 7.52
N SER A 143 -5.89 23.83 6.75
CA SER A 143 -6.85 24.47 5.85
C SER A 143 -8.02 25.04 6.67
N GLU A 144 -8.51 26.22 6.32
CA GLU A 144 -9.68 26.83 6.98
C GLU A 144 -10.96 26.04 6.72
N ASP A 145 -11.10 25.55 5.48
CA ASP A 145 -12.21 24.70 5.08
C ASP A 145 -11.91 23.22 5.37
N LYS A 146 -12.71 22.64 6.27
CA LYS A 146 -12.65 21.22 6.69
C LYS A 146 -12.88 20.25 5.54
N ALA A 147 -13.58 20.66 4.49
CA ALA A 147 -13.75 19.83 3.30
C ALA A 147 -12.40 19.53 2.63
N ASN A 148 -11.35 20.33 2.88
CA ASN A 148 -10.00 20.09 2.36
C ASN A 148 -9.13 19.23 3.28
N ALA A 149 -9.66 18.68 4.38
CA ALA A 149 -8.87 17.83 5.29
C ALA A 149 -8.32 16.57 4.61
N TYR A 150 -8.99 16.06 3.57
CA TYR A 150 -8.52 14.90 2.81
C TYR A 150 -7.16 15.12 2.12
N PHE A 151 -6.75 16.38 1.87
CA PHE A 151 -5.44 16.64 1.29
C PHE A 151 -4.31 16.21 2.22
N ALA A 152 -4.48 16.35 3.53
CA ALA A 152 -3.48 15.90 4.49
C ALA A 152 -3.30 14.37 4.42
N GLU A 153 -4.41 13.64 4.35
CA GLU A 153 -4.37 12.18 4.19
C GLU A 153 -3.78 11.76 2.84
N GLY A 154 -4.18 12.40 1.74
CA GLY A 154 -3.66 12.11 0.41
C GLY A 154 -2.16 12.36 0.28
N ILE A 155 -1.65 13.42 0.89
CA ILE A 155 -0.21 13.70 0.93
C ILE A 155 0.54 12.67 1.77
N GLN A 156 0.00 12.26 2.93
CA GLN A 156 0.58 11.20 3.75
C GLN A 156 0.69 9.88 2.97
N ASP A 157 -0.38 9.49 2.27
CA ASP A 157 -0.42 8.25 1.48
C ASP A 157 0.57 8.29 0.31
N GLU A 158 0.69 9.42 -0.39
CA GLU A 158 1.66 9.60 -1.47
C GLU A 158 3.11 9.52 -0.95
N ILE A 159 3.41 10.10 0.22
CA ILE A 159 4.73 10.01 0.84
C ILE A 159 5.05 8.54 1.20
N LEU A 160 4.12 7.85 1.86
CA LEU A 160 4.28 6.42 2.19
C LEU A 160 4.52 5.57 0.94
N MET A 161 3.78 5.81 -0.15
CA MET A 161 3.93 5.11 -1.42
C MET A 161 5.30 5.37 -2.08
N ARG A 162 5.84 6.59 -1.98
CA ARG A 162 7.16 6.90 -2.53
C ARG A 162 8.28 6.28 -1.71
N LEU A 163 8.18 6.36 -0.39
CA LEU A 163 9.19 5.78 0.51
C LEU A 163 9.24 4.25 0.39
N SER A 164 8.09 3.58 0.22
CA SER A 164 8.02 2.12 0.14
C SER A 164 8.71 1.51 -1.08
N LYS A 165 9.03 2.32 -2.11
CA LYS A 165 9.78 1.89 -3.29
C LYS A 165 11.29 1.84 -3.07
N ILE A 166 11.80 2.35 -1.95
CA ILE A 166 13.22 2.35 -1.63
C ILE A 166 13.57 0.97 -1.06
N ALA A 167 14.36 0.19 -1.81
CA ALA A 167 14.59 -1.23 -1.53
C ALA A 167 15.22 -1.53 -0.15
N ASP A 168 16.00 -0.59 0.39
CA ASP A 168 16.72 -0.73 1.65
C ASP A 168 16.17 0.20 2.75
N LEU A 169 14.89 0.58 2.65
CA LEU A 169 14.20 1.41 3.64
C LEU A 169 12.98 0.68 4.19
N LYS A 170 13.02 0.35 5.49
CA LYS A 170 11.84 -0.17 6.20
C LYS A 170 10.84 0.96 6.42
N VAL A 171 9.67 0.87 5.79
CA VAL A 171 8.59 1.84 5.97
C VAL A 171 7.48 1.24 6.81
N THR A 172 7.08 1.94 7.87
CA THR A 172 5.94 1.55 8.71
C THR A 172 4.62 1.80 7.99
N SER A 173 3.66 0.88 8.15
CA SER A 173 2.35 0.98 7.49
C SER A 173 1.51 2.16 8.01
N ARG A 174 0.62 2.69 7.16
CA ARG A 174 -0.33 3.76 7.55
C ARG A 174 -1.15 3.39 8.79
N THR A 175 -1.67 2.17 8.83
CA THR A 175 -2.53 1.70 9.93
C THR A 175 -1.78 1.62 11.25
N SER A 176 -0.47 1.43 11.23
CA SER A 176 0.38 1.45 12.42
C SER A 176 0.61 2.85 12.99
N THR A 177 0.42 3.92 12.21
CA THR A 177 0.61 5.30 12.68
C THR A 177 -0.69 6.09 12.86
N GLN A 178 -1.81 5.56 12.37
CA GLN A 178 -3.11 6.23 12.34
C GLN A 178 -3.63 6.64 13.74
N HIS A 179 -3.26 5.93 14.81
CA HIS A 179 -3.69 6.23 16.17
C HIS A 179 -2.86 7.31 16.87
N TYR A 180 -1.72 7.71 16.30
CA TYR A 180 -0.91 8.79 16.85
C TYR A 180 -1.42 10.16 16.41
N LYS A 181 -1.15 11.17 17.23
CA LYS A 181 -1.38 12.57 16.86
C LYS A 181 -0.40 12.99 15.75
N SER A 182 -0.76 14.04 15.01
CA SER A 182 0.05 14.58 13.93
C SER A 182 1.38 15.20 14.38
N ALA A 183 1.42 15.76 15.59
CA ALA A 183 2.61 16.34 16.21
C ALA A 183 2.63 15.98 17.71
N PRO A 184 3.01 14.75 18.07
CA PRO A 184 3.06 14.31 19.46
C PRO A 184 4.33 14.79 20.15
N GLU A 185 4.29 15.00 21.46
CA GLU A 185 5.45 15.45 22.26
C GLU A 185 6.46 14.30 22.51
N ASN A 186 6.01 13.04 22.43
CA ASN A 186 6.79 11.84 22.77
C ASN A 186 7.31 11.06 21.54
N LEU A 187 7.90 11.77 20.56
CA LEU A 187 8.46 11.15 19.35
C LEU A 187 9.44 9.99 19.59
N PRO A 188 10.38 10.05 20.57
CA PRO A 188 11.31 8.94 20.81
C PRO A 188 10.61 7.64 21.25
N GLU A 189 9.57 7.77 22.06
CA GLU A 189 8.78 6.63 22.53
C GLU A 189 7.99 6.01 21.36
N ILE A 190 7.35 6.86 20.54
CA ILE A 190 6.62 6.42 19.35
C ILE A 190 7.54 5.70 18.38
N ALA A 191 8.75 6.23 18.15
CA ALA A 191 9.75 5.60 17.29
C ALA A 191 10.14 4.21 17.80
N THR A 192 10.29 4.07 19.12
CA THR A 192 10.61 2.80 19.78
C THR A 192 9.46 1.80 19.61
N GLN A 193 8.21 2.22 19.85
CA GLN A 193 7.02 1.39 19.67
C GLN A 193 6.83 0.94 18.22
N LEU A 194 7.12 1.82 17.26
CA LEU A 194 7.04 1.54 15.82
C LEU A 194 8.28 0.78 15.30
N GLY A 195 9.34 0.69 16.09
CA GLY A 195 10.60 0.09 15.68
C GLY A 195 11.25 0.81 14.50
N VAL A 196 11.26 2.16 14.51
CA VAL A 196 11.86 3.01 13.47
C VAL A 196 12.94 3.96 13.99
N ALA A 197 13.92 4.29 13.15
CA ALA A 197 15.00 5.23 13.44
C ALA A 197 14.62 6.69 13.06
N HIS A 198 13.70 6.86 12.11
CA HIS A 198 13.28 8.17 11.62
C HIS A 198 11.76 8.33 11.65
N ILE A 199 11.30 9.55 11.89
CA ILE A 199 9.89 9.93 11.84
C ILE A 199 9.72 11.12 10.89
N VAL A 200 8.71 11.05 10.04
CA VAL A 200 8.21 12.15 9.22
C VAL A 200 6.95 12.70 9.86
N GLU A 201 6.92 14.01 10.04
CA GLU A 201 5.73 14.76 10.43
C GLU A 201 5.57 15.99 9.53
N GLY A 202 4.37 16.55 9.50
CA GLY A 202 4.10 17.67 8.62
C GLY A 202 2.70 18.23 8.73
N SER A 203 2.48 19.30 7.98
CA SER A 203 1.17 19.93 7.83
C SER A 203 0.88 20.25 6.37
N VAL A 204 -0.40 20.20 6.02
CA VAL A 204 -0.92 20.58 4.71
C VAL A 204 -1.94 21.70 4.88
N GLN A 205 -1.78 22.77 4.10
CA GLN A 205 -2.71 23.87 4.04
C GLN A 205 -3.14 24.08 2.59
N LYS A 206 -4.44 24.03 2.32
CA LYS A 206 -5.02 24.44 1.05
C LYS A 206 -5.74 25.77 1.20
N SER A 207 -5.48 26.68 0.28
CA SER A 207 -6.14 27.98 0.18
C SER A 207 -6.42 28.25 -1.29
N GLY A 208 -7.71 28.26 -1.66
CA GLY A 208 -8.14 28.29 -3.07
C GLY A 208 -7.51 27.14 -3.87
N ASP A 209 -6.74 27.50 -4.89
CA ASP A 209 -6.03 26.58 -5.80
C ASP A 209 -4.59 26.27 -5.36
N ALA A 210 -4.10 26.87 -4.28
CA ALA A 210 -2.74 26.66 -3.79
C ALA A 210 -2.71 25.66 -2.62
N VAL A 211 -1.71 24.78 -2.64
CA VAL A 211 -1.42 23.83 -1.56
C VAL A 211 -0.02 24.08 -1.03
N ARG A 212 0.09 24.33 0.27
CA ARG A 212 1.35 24.45 1.00
C ARG A 212 1.54 23.22 1.86
N VAL A 213 2.69 22.56 1.71
CA VAL A 213 3.06 21.38 2.49
C VAL A 213 4.35 21.70 3.25
N ASN A 214 4.34 21.49 4.57
CA ASN A 214 5.53 21.53 5.40
C ASN A 214 5.84 20.12 5.88
N VAL A 215 7.09 19.67 5.70
CA VAL A 215 7.54 18.32 6.08
C VAL A 215 8.82 18.44 6.88
N ARG A 216 8.92 17.66 7.96
CA ARG A 216 10.13 17.50 8.76
C ARG A 216 10.49 16.02 8.85
N LEU A 217 11.78 15.73 8.72
CA LEU A 217 12.35 14.43 9.00
C LEU A 217 13.11 14.53 10.33
N ILE A 218 12.79 13.66 11.27
CA ILE A 218 13.34 13.68 12.62
C ILE A 218 14.04 12.34 12.85
N LYS A 219 15.31 12.39 13.24
CA LYS A 219 16.04 11.23 13.74
C LYS A 219 15.58 10.99 15.19
N ALA A 220 15.00 9.82 15.46
CA ALA A 220 14.43 9.49 16.76
C ALA A 220 15.45 8.89 17.74
N THR A 221 16.59 8.43 17.21
CA THR A 221 17.76 7.99 17.97
C THR A 221 18.77 9.13 18.03
N ASN A 222 19.17 9.53 19.22
CA ASN A 222 20.27 10.49 19.38
C ASN A 222 21.59 9.78 19.09
#